data_AF-A0A9W4X7B2-F1
#
_entry.id   AF-A0A9W4X7B2-F1
#
_cell.length_a   1.000
_cell.length_b   1.000
_cell.length_c   1.000
_cell.angle_alpha   90.00
_cell.angle_beta   90.00
_cell.angle_gamma   90.00
#
_symmetry.space_group_name_H-M   'P 1'
#
loop_
_entity.id
_entity.type
_entity.pdbx_description
1 polymer ?
#
loop_
_entity_poly.entity_id
_entity_poly.type
_entity_poly.pdbx_seq_one_letter_code
_entity_poly.pdbx_strand_id
1 'polypeptide(L)' 'AITQQQSPKDALFMEAKVAERKTNIMIDTGAVKNAILKSFLDEIGLEIDRPPDRTLIEISGKITTPLGVIY' A
#
# COMPACT_ATOMS: atom_id res chain seq x y z
N ALA A 1 19.78 0.46 32.86
CA ALA A 1 18.56 0.39 32.02
C ALA A 1 18.47 -1.02 31.47
N ILE A 2 17.42 -1.76 31.83
CA ILE A 2 17.24 -3.13 31.34
C ILE A 2 16.58 -3.00 29.97
N THR A 3 17.35 -3.22 28.91
CA THR A 3 16.83 -3.38 27.55
C THR A 3 15.99 -4.64 27.53
N GLN A 4 14.68 -4.49 27.69
CA GLN A 4 13.75 -5.58 27.38
C GLN A 4 13.87 -5.87 25.89
N GLN A 5 14.56 -6.96 25.55
CA GLN A 5 14.49 -7.54 24.21
C GLN A 5 13.03 -7.95 23.99
N GLN A 6 12.27 -7.12 23.27
CA GLN A 6 10.95 -7.50 22.79
C GLN A 6 11.13 -8.69 21.86
N SER A 7 10.65 -9.86 22.27
CA SER A 7 10.50 -11.01 21.39
C SER A 7 9.60 -10.61 20.21
N PRO A 8 9.86 -11.07 18.97
CA PRO A 8 8.97 -10.82 17.85
C PRO A 8 7.56 -11.29 18.23
N LYS A 9 6.57 -10.39 18.15
CA LYS A 9 5.16 -10.81 18.17
C LYS A 9 4.87 -11.52 16.85
N ASP A 10 4.07 -12.58 16.91
CA ASP A 10 3.54 -13.22 15.71
C ASP A 10 2.93 -12.17 14.78
N ALA A 11 3.14 -12.33 13.47
CA ALA A 11 2.53 -11.45 12.49
C ALA A 11 0.99 -11.59 12.57
N LEU A 12 0.30 -10.46 12.62
CA LEU A 12 -1.15 -10.43 12.65
C LEU A 12 -1.70 -10.41 11.23
N PHE A 13 -2.54 -11.38 10.90
CA PHE A 13 -3.24 -11.47 9.62
C PHE A 13 -4.75 -11.31 9.82
N MET A 14 -5.41 -10.67 8.86
CA MET A 14 -6.86 -10.53 8.84
C MET A 14 -7.41 -10.49 7.41
N GLU A 15 -8.71 -10.70 7.25
CA GLU A 15 -9.39 -10.46 5.97
C GLU A 15 -9.80 -9.00 5.84
N ALA A 16 -9.61 -8.43 4.64
CA ALA A 16 -10.07 -7.10 4.27
C ALA A 16 -10.67 -7.10 2.86
N LYS A 17 -11.47 -6.07 2.56
CA LYS A 17 -12.01 -5.83 1.22
C LYS A 17 -11.16 -4.77 0.51
N VAL A 18 -10.45 -5.16 -0.54
CA VAL A 18 -9.61 -4.28 -1.37
C VAL A 18 -10.13 -4.34 -2.80
N ALA A 19 -10.48 -3.19 -3.39
CA ALA A 19 -11.04 -3.10 -4.75
C ALA A 19 -12.18 -4.11 -4.99
N GLU A 20 -13.15 -4.15 -4.08
CA GLU A 20 -14.28 -5.08 -4.09
C GLU A 20 -13.94 -6.58 -3.90
N ARG A 21 -12.67 -6.94 -3.70
CA ARG A 21 -12.21 -8.32 -3.48
C ARG A 21 -11.86 -8.54 -2.01
N LYS A 22 -12.35 -9.65 -1.43
CA LYS A 22 -11.89 -10.12 -0.12
C LYS A 22 -10.49 -10.69 -0.25
N THR A 23 -9.55 -10.26 0.58
CA THR A 23 -8.16 -10.72 0.57
C THR A 23 -7.59 -10.76 1.99
N ASN A 24 -6.63 -11.64 2.21
CA ASN A 24 -5.83 -11.65 3.43
C ASN A 24 -4.83 -10.49 3.41
N ILE A 25 -4.70 -9.79 4.53
CA ILE A 25 -3.74 -8.72 4.74
C ILE A 25 -2.90 -9.02 5.99
N MET A 26 -1.67 -8.49 6.00
CA MET A 26 -0.79 -8.49 7.17
C MET A 26 -0.83 -7.10 7.81
N ILE A 27 -0.99 -7.04 9.13
CA ILE A 27 -0.95 -5.79 9.88
C ILE A 27 0.50 -5.51 10.28
N ASP A 28 1.07 -4.48 9.65
CA ASP A 28 2.40 -3.97 9.96
C ASP A 28 2.29 -2.59 10.59
N THR A 29 2.43 -2.53 11.93
CA THR A 29 2.41 -1.27 12.68
C THR A 29 3.64 -0.40 12.44
N GLY A 30 4.71 -0.95 11.83
CA GLY A 30 5.90 -0.21 11.44
C GLY A 30 5.80 0.44 10.07
N ALA A 31 4.80 0.07 9.26
CA ALA A 31 4.61 0.62 7.93
C ALA A 31 4.05 2.05 7.97
N VAL A 32 4.75 2.98 7.32
CA VAL A 32 4.27 4.37 7.14
C VAL A 32 3.17 4.46 6.07
N LYS A 33 3.16 3.49 5.14
CA LYS A 33 2.19 3.39 4.05
C LYS A 33 1.83 1.93 3.81
N ASN A 34 0.66 1.70 3.22
CA ASN A 34 0.26 0.36 2.79
C ASN A 34 1.15 -0.13 1.64
N ALA A 35 1.63 -1.36 1.75
CA ALA A 35 2.27 -2.07 0.66
C ALA A 35 1.27 -3.05 0.04
N ILE A 36 1.21 -3.08 -1.30
CA ILE A 36 0.34 -3.99 -2.05
C ILE A 36 1.21 -4.80 -3.00
N LEU A 37 1.00 -6.11 -3.05
CA LEU A 37 1.70 -6.98 -3.99
C LEU A 37 1.26 -6.66 -5.42
N LYS A 38 2.23 -6.50 -6.34
CA LYS A 38 1.94 -6.29 -7.76
C LYS A 38 1.08 -7.42 -8.34
N SER A 39 1.37 -8.67 -7.97
CA SER A 39 0.61 -9.84 -8.42
C SER A 39 -0.88 -9.77 -8.04
N PHE A 40 -1.20 -9.16 -6.89
CA PHE A 40 -2.59 -8.94 -6.50
C PHE A 40 -3.27 -7.90 -7.39
N LEU A 41 -2.57 -6.80 -7.73
CA LEU A 41 -3.06 -5.78 -8.65
C LEU A 41 -3.29 -6.35 -10.05
N ASP A 42 -2.35 -7.17 -10.54
CA ASP A 42 -2.45 -7.87 -11.81
C ASP A 42 -3.68 -8.81 -11.83
N GLU A 43 -3.96 -9.52 -10.72
CA GLU A 43 -5.13 -10.41 -10.58
C GLU A 43 -6.47 -9.67 -10.67
N ILE A 44 -6.54 -8.45 -10.11
CA ILE A 44 -7.77 -7.63 -10.11
C ILE A 44 -7.87 -6.68 -11.31
N GLY A 45 -6.89 -6.72 -12.21
CA GLY A 45 -6.88 -5.91 -13.44
C GLY A 45 -6.58 -4.42 -13.20
N LEU A 46 -5.86 -4.07 -12.14
CA LEU A 46 -5.42 -2.70 -11.88
C LEU A 46 -3.99 -2.48 -12.41
N GLU A 47 -3.89 -1.87 -13.58
CA GLU A 47 -2.61 -1.51 -14.21
C GLU A 47 -1.96 -0.33 -13.50
N ILE A 48 -0.71 -0.51 -13.01
CA ILE A 48 0.07 0.56 -12.36
C ILE A 48 1.39 0.89 -13.07
N ASP A 49 1.78 0.10 -14.07
CA ASP A 49 3.06 0.26 -14.77
C ASP A 49 3.00 1.31 -15.90
N ARG A 50 1.79 1.70 -16.32
CA ARG A 50 1.61 2.71 -17.38
C ARG A 50 1.68 4.12 -16.83
N PRO A 51 2.15 5.09 -17.65
CA PRO A 51 2.01 6.50 -17.32
C PRO A 51 0.55 6.82 -16.97
N PRO A 52 0.31 7.56 -15.87
CA PRO A 52 -1.03 7.93 -15.48
C PRO A 52 -1.64 8.87 -16.51
N ASP A 53 -2.91 8.64 -16.85
CA ASP A 53 -3.71 9.46 -17.76
C ASP A 53 -4.32 10.68 -17.06
N ARG A 54 -4.09 10.82 -15.75
CA ARG A 54 -4.71 11.81 -14.87
C ARG A 54 -3.71 12.39 -13.88
N THR A 55 -3.99 13.63 -13.50
CA THR A 55 -3.24 14.38 -12.51
C THR A 55 -4.11 14.66 -11.30
N LEU A 56 -3.58 14.47 -10.09
CA LEU A 56 -4.26 14.83 -8.85
C LEU A 56 -3.95 16.29 -8.51
N ILE A 57 -4.99 17.10 -8.32
CA ILE A 57 -4.86 18.48 -7.83
C ILE A 57 -5.46 18.51 -6.42
N GLU A 58 -4.60 18.67 -5.42
CA GLU A 58 -5.00 18.79 -4.02
C GLU A 58 -5.69 20.15 -3.77
N ILE A 59 -6.48 20.26 -2.69
CA ILE A 59 -7.16 21.52 -2.31
C ILE A 59 -6.19 22.67 -2.04
N SER A 60 -4.93 22.35 -1.73
CA SER A 60 -3.83 23.29 -1.55
C SER A 60 -3.29 23.85 -2.87
N GLY A 61 -3.76 23.34 -4.02
CA GLY A 61 -3.22 23.60 -5.34
C GLY A 61 -2.02 22.72 -5.70
N LYS A 62 -1.60 21.81 -4.81
CA LYS A 62 -0.48 20.90 -5.09
C LYS A 62 -0.87 19.89 -6.16
N ILE A 63 -0.03 19.81 -7.19
CA ILE A 63 -0.17 18.89 -8.32
C ILE A 63 0.66 17.65 -8.04
N THR A 64 0.02 16.48 -8.01
CA THR A 64 0.67 15.19 -7.77
C THR A 64 0.31 14.21 -8.88
N THR A 65 1.32 13.51 -9.40
CA THR A 65 1.14 12.40 -10.34
C THR A 65 1.10 11.09 -9.53
N PRO A 66 -0.04 10.38 -9.42
CA PRO A 66 -0.23 9.30 -8.45
C PRO A 66 0.76 8.14 -8.59
N LEU A 67 1.20 7.87 -9.82
CA LEU A 67 2.16 6.82 -10.19
C LEU A 67 3.06 7.37 -11.29
N GLY A 68 3.88 8.36 -10.94
CA GLY A 68 4.81 8.99 -11.86
C GLY A 68 6.17 8.30 -11.79
N VAL A 69 6.61 7.74 -12.92
CA VAL A 69 7.97 7.29 -13.21
C VAL A 69 9.00 8.23 -12.57
N ILE A 70 9.91 7.67 -11.78
CA ILE A 70 11.10 8.38 -11.31
C ILE A 70 11.91 8.71 -12.57
N TYR A 71 11.98 9.99 -12.94
CA TYR A 71 13.01 10.50 -13.85
C TYR A 71 14.31 10.69 -13.08
#